data_AF-A0A433SLU9-F1
#
_entry.id   AF-A0A433SLU9-F1
#
_cell.length_a   1.000
_cell.length_b   1.000
_cell.length_c   1.000
_cell.angle_alpha   90.00
_cell.angle_beta   90.00
_cell.angle_gamma   90.00
#
_symmetry.space_group_name_H-M   'P 1'
#
loop_
_entity.id
_entity.type
_entity.pdbx_description
1 polymer ?
#
loop_
_entity_poly.entity_id
_entity_poly.type
_entity_poly.pdbx_seq_one_letter_code
_entity_poly.pdbx_strand_id
1 'polypeptide(L)'
;MLVKVLRFKAQGATYMNWMSKDRLVDSCYEDLKNATPNFFSIMGDDVIRRRFFIQNNYGGCANDAGWTVAVDSPSPPCTWEKNETFPYFKYVAGQVYENMNSDCIRSAEAIVVFLNYYPGEPQEYHDLFHTGNPEWRLAFRGTARVGSPIFPAYKDGTGISAYAEAACKTTDWKSPCSSHYRNNDALDQWKNIDEVLFAIIQNGEMVKTIFFKGEQSTYMNWYEKARLIKSCWDDLRMGPHLFFGIEGDASLQRRFFIQRNYGGCSNDKGWMVVSDNPPRPCDWEKSTAYPIIKFAVGPKAENWSTGEVLEAEAIAVFLKYKKL
;
A
#
# COMPACT_ATOMS: atom_id res chain seq x y z
N MET A 1 -22.00 18.54 -6.25
CA MET A 1 -22.47 18.20 -4.88
C MET A 1 -23.26 16.90 -4.97
N LEU A 2 -23.15 15.99 -3.99
CA LEU A 2 -23.96 14.77 -3.97
C LEU A 2 -25.41 15.11 -3.57
N VAL A 3 -26.37 14.76 -4.42
CA VAL A 3 -27.79 15.11 -4.22
C VAL A 3 -28.63 13.98 -3.61
N LYS A 4 -28.22 12.73 -3.82
CA LYS A 4 -28.79 11.53 -3.22
C LYS A 4 -27.69 10.54 -2.91
N VAL A 5 -27.78 9.91 -1.74
CA VAL A 5 -26.76 9.01 -1.22
C VAL A 5 -27.44 7.75 -0.68
N LEU A 6 -26.94 6.60 -1.11
CA LEU A 6 -27.34 5.28 -0.63
C LEU A 6 -26.06 4.53 -0.23
N ARG A 7 -26.13 3.75 0.86
CA ARG A 7 -24.98 2.99 1.36
C ARG A 7 -25.33 1.51 1.43
N PHE A 8 -24.42 0.67 0.93
CA PHE A 8 -24.63 -0.77 0.82
C PHE A 8 -23.54 -1.57 1.55
N LYS A 9 -23.89 -2.76 2.02
CA LYS A 9 -22.97 -3.76 2.56
C LYS A 9 -22.43 -4.61 1.40
N ALA A 10 -21.21 -4.30 0.97
CA ALA A 10 -20.55 -4.98 -0.14
C ALA A 10 -19.85 -6.30 0.23
N GLN A 11 -19.76 -6.66 1.53
CA GLN A 11 -19.10 -7.90 1.95
C GLN A 11 -19.76 -9.14 1.32
N GLY A 12 -18.97 -9.97 0.65
CA GLY A 12 -19.45 -11.15 -0.07
C GLY A 12 -20.36 -10.82 -1.27
N ALA A 13 -20.34 -9.59 -1.77
CA ALA A 13 -21.02 -9.20 -2.99
C ALA A 13 -20.14 -9.44 -4.21
N THR A 14 -20.77 -9.56 -5.38
CA THR A 14 -20.12 -9.43 -6.69
C THR A 14 -20.26 -7.99 -7.17
N TYR A 15 -19.51 -7.64 -8.22
CA TYR A 15 -19.60 -6.33 -8.87
C TYR A 15 -21.02 -6.01 -9.41
N MET A 16 -21.89 -7.02 -9.58
CA MET A 16 -23.27 -6.85 -10.06
C MET A 16 -24.33 -6.85 -8.96
N ASN A 17 -24.08 -7.48 -7.80
CA ASN A 17 -25.11 -7.70 -6.79
C ASN A 17 -24.95 -6.87 -5.51
N TRP A 18 -23.93 -6.01 -5.42
CA TRP A 18 -23.73 -5.16 -4.24
C TRP A 18 -24.87 -4.15 -4.04
N MET A 19 -25.48 -3.68 -5.14
CA MET A 19 -26.69 -2.86 -5.12
C MET A 19 -27.91 -3.79 -5.13
N SER A 20 -28.34 -4.19 -3.94
CA SER A 20 -29.55 -4.98 -3.74
C SER A 20 -30.25 -4.53 -2.47
N LYS A 21 -31.56 -4.76 -2.39
CA LYS A 21 -32.37 -4.40 -1.22
C LYS A 21 -31.80 -4.96 0.09
N ASP A 22 -31.42 -6.24 0.13
CA ASP A 22 -30.87 -6.90 1.33
C ASP A 22 -29.51 -6.38 1.78
N ARG A 23 -28.83 -5.62 0.91
CA ARG A 23 -27.54 -5.01 1.19
C ARG A 23 -27.66 -3.54 1.53
N LEU A 24 -28.83 -2.92 1.42
CA LEU A 24 -29.04 -1.52 1.77
C LEU A 24 -28.83 -1.33 3.29
N VAL A 25 -27.81 -0.57 3.65
CA VAL A 25 -27.51 -0.22 5.04
C VAL A 25 -28.21 1.07 5.43
N ASP A 26 -28.13 2.06 4.54
CA ASP A 26 -28.61 3.41 4.78
C ASP A 26 -29.04 4.10 3.48
N SER A 27 -29.97 5.04 3.59
CA SER A 27 -30.60 5.70 2.47
C SER A 27 -30.98 7.13 2.84
N CYS A 28 -30.74 8.06 1.92
CA CYS A 28 -31.29 9.42 2.03
C CYS A 28 -32.81 9.49 1.81
N TYR A 29 -33.44 8.48 1.22
CA TYR A 29 -34.91 8.37 1.15
C TYR A 29 -35.45 7.70 2.41
N GLU A 30 -36.44 8.33 3.04
CA GLU A 30 -37.00 7.96 4.35
C GLU A 30 -37.79 6.65 4.31
N ASP A 31 -38.46 6.38 3.19
CA ASP A 31 -39.33 5.22 2.97
C ASP A 31 -38.58 4.00 2.43
N LEU A 32 -37.47 4.21 1.70
CA LEU A 32 -36.81 3.16 0.93
C LEU A 32 -36.36 1.98 1.79
N LYS A 33 -35.98 2.22 3.07
CA LYS A 33 -35.56 1.15 3.98
C LYS A 33 -36.69 0.18 4.32
N ASN A 34 -37.93 0.65 4.41
CA ASN A 34 -39.10 -0.17 4.76
C ASN A 34 -39.93 -0.60 3.55
N ALA A 35 -39.69 -0.01 2.38
CA ALA A 35 -40.36 -0.40 1.14
C ALA A 35 -39.97 -1.79 0.65
N THR A 36 -40.83 -2.36 -0.22
CA THR A 36 -40.63 -3.63 -0.93
C THR A 36 -40.67 -3.41 -2.45
N PRO A 37 -39.57 -2.89 -3.05
CA PRO A 37 -39.57 -2.48 -4.45
C PRO A 37 -39.67 -3.67 -5.42
N ASN A 38 -40.40 -3.51 -6.51
CA ASN A 38 -40.43 -4.48 -7.62
C ASN A 38 -39.08 -4.55 -8.36
N PHE A 39 -38.31 -3.46 -8.38
CA PHE A 39 -36.93 -3.46 -8.86
C PHE A 39 -36.00 -2.81 -7.84
N PHE A 40 -34.86 -3.46 -7.60
CA PHE A 40 -33.76 -2.90 -6.81
C PHE A 40 -32.45 -3.57 -7.23
N SER A 41 -31.90 -3.18 -8.38
CA SER A 41 -30.64 -3.75 -8.88
C SER A 41 -29.92 -2.87 -9.89
N ILE A 42 -28.64 -3.19 -10.15
CA ILE A 42 -27.85 -2.55 -11.21
C ILE A 42 -28.43 -2.88 -12.59
N MET A 43 -28.80 -4.13 -12.81
CA MET A 43 -29.33 -4.60 -14.09
C MET A 43 -30.71 -4.01 -14.38
N GLY A 44 -31.55 -3.86 -13.35
CA GLY A 44 -32.92 -3.35 -13.44
C GLY A 44 -33.75 -4.10 -14.49
N ASP A 45 -34.43 -3.38 -15.37
CA ASP A 45 -35.13 -3.96 -16.52
C ASP A 45 -34.18 -4.02 -17.72
N ASP A 46 -33.70 -5.23 -18.04
CA ASP A 46 -32.72 -5.45 -19.10
C ASP A 46 -33.30 -5.28 -20.52
N VAL A 47 -34.61 -5.50 -20.69
CA VAL A 47 -35.28 -5.44 -22.00
C VAL A 47 -35.30 -4.01 -22.50
N ILE A 48 -35.63 -3.06 -21.61
CA ILE A 48 -35.71 -1.63 -21.95
C ILE A 48 -34.56 -0.79 -21.37
N ARG A 49 -33.58 -1.46 -20.75
CA ARG A 49 -32.31 -0.89 -20.25
C ARG A 49 -32.50 0.23 -19.22
N ARG A 50 -33.34 -0.04 -18.21
CA ARG A 50 -33.39 0.75 -16.98
C ARG A 50 -32.36 0.19 -16.02
N ARG A 51 -31.21 0.84 -15.89
CA ARG A 51 -30.09 0.43 -15.03
C ARG A 51 -30.13 1.16 -13.69
N PHE A 52 -29.37 0.66 -12.71
CA PHE A 52 -29.33 1.22 -11.35
C PHE A 52 -30.74 1.58 -10.84
N PHE A 53 -31.66 0.63 -11.01
CA PHE A 53 -33.08 0.88 -11.02
C PHE A 53 -33.69 0.51 -9.67
N ILE A 54 -34.30 1.50 -9.01
CA ILE A 54 -35.03 1.32 -7.76
C ILE A 54 -36.46 1.80 -7.97
N GLN A 55 -37.39 0.86 -8.07
CA GLN A 55 -38.78 1.11 -8.47
C GLN A 55 -39.76 0.42 -7.52
N ASN A 56 -40.69 1.19 -6.96
CA ASN A 56 -41.71 0.65 -6.06
C ASN A 56 -42.83 0.00 -6.86
N ASN A 57 -43.40 0.74 -7.80
CA ASN A 57 -44.50 0.30 -8.65
C ASN A 57 -44.07 0.33 -10.13
N TYR A 58 -44.11 -0.82 -10.79
CA TYR A 58 -43.82 -0.95 -12.21
C TYR A 58 -45.10 -1.30 -12.98
N GLY A 59 -46.00 -0.33 -13.03
CA GLY A 59 -47.36 -0.47 -13.57
C GLY A 59 -47.54 0.10 -14.98
N GLY A 60 -46.44 0.38 -15.69
CA GLY A 60 -46.43 1.01 -17.00
C GLY A 60 -46.27 2.53 -16.92
N CYS A 61 -46.00 3.18 -18.05
CA CYS A 61 -45.48 4.55 -18.10
C CYS A 61 -46.24 5.59 -17.26
N ALA A 62 -47.57 5.49 -17.15
CA ALA A 62 -48.39 6.41 -16.35
C ALA A 62 -48.36 6.12 -14.84
N ASN A 63 -48.07 4.86 -14.45
CA ASN A 63 -48.14 4.37 -13.08
C ASN A 63 -46.76 4.07 -12.47
N ASP A 64 -45.71 4.12 -13.28
CA ASP A 64 -44.34 3.93 -12.83
C ASP A 64 -44.03 4.91 -11.69
N ALA A 65 -43.78 4.39 -10.49
CA ALA A 65 -43.38 5.16 -9.32
C ALA A 65 -42.16 4.52 -8.62
N GLY A 66 -41.15 5.32 -8.31
CA GLY A 66 -39.86 4.83 -7.81
C GLY A 66 -38.98 5.94 -7.26
N TRP A 67 -37.69 5.64 -7.09
CA TRP A 67 -36.73 6.56 -6.48
C TRP A 67 -35.68 7.04 -7.47
N THR A 68 -35.09 6.11 -8.24
CA THR A 68 -33.99 6.43 -9.16
C THR A 68 -33.88 5.42 -10.30
N VAL A 69 -33.40 5.91 -11.46
CA VAL A 69 -33.15 5.11 -12.65
C VAL A 69 -32.03 5.75 -13.50
N ALA A 70 -31.14 4.92 -14.02
CA ALA A 70 -30.29 5.26 -15.16
C ALA A 70 -30.98 4.76 -16.43
N VAL A 71 -31.40 5.69 -17.29
CA VAL A 71 -32.00 5.36 -18.58
C VAL A 71 -30.87 5.17 -19.58
N ASP A 72 -30.60 3.91 -19.91
CA ASP A 72 -29.47 3.48 -20.75
C ASP A 72 -29.97 2.95 -22.11
N SER A 73 -30.84 3.73 -22.76
CA SER A 73 -31.44 3.38 -24.04
C SER A 73 -31.57 4.60 -24.95
N PRO A 74 -31.23 4.49 -26.26
CA PRO A 74 -31.51 5.52 -27.25
C PRO A 74 -32.99 5.64 -27.62
N SER A 75 -33.82 4.64 -27.25
CA SER A 75 -35.26 4.62 -27.55
C SER A 75 -36.04 4.03 -26.39
N PRO A 76 -36.09 4.74 -25.25
CA PRO A 76 -36.88 4.29 -24.12
C PRO A 76 -38.38 4.47 -24.40
N PRO A 77 -39.23 3.56 -23.88
CA PRO A 77 -40.65 3.51 -24.27
C PRO A 77 -41.48 4.66 -23.67
N CYS A 78 -41.17 5.13 -22.46
CA CYS A 78 -42.00 6.11 -21.79
C CYS A 78 -41.58 7.55 -22.11
N THR A 79 -42.56 8.45 -22.19
CA THR A 79 -42.29 9.87 -22.45
C THR A 79 -41.47 10.51 -21.32
N TRP A 80 -41.71 10.12 -20.06
CA TRP A 80 -40.87 10.57 -18.95
C TRP A 80 -39.42 10.10 -19.08
N GLU A 81 -39.12 9.11 -19.93
CA GLU A 81 -37.77 8.65 -20.23
C GLU A 81 -37.15 9.30 -21.49
N LYS A 82 -37.80 10.26 -22.16
CA LYS A 82 -37.22 10.85 -23.36
C LYS A 82 -36.28 12.00 -23.01
N ASN A 83 -35.09 11.97 -23.60
CA ASN A 83 -34.08 13.03 -23.52
C ASN A 83 -33.25 13.05 -24.81
N GLU A 84 -32.64 14.20 -25.15
CA GLU A 84 -31.85 14.38 -26.38
C GLU A 84 -30.55 13.56 -26.37
N THR A 85 -29.98 13.31 -25.18
CA THR A 85 -28.73 12.57 -24.98
C THR A 85 -28.93 11.43 -23.97
N PHE A 86 -28.23 10.31 -24.16
CA PHE A 86 -28.26 9.14 -23.29
C PHE A 86 -26.83 8.56 -23.10
N PRO A 87 -26.53 7.87 -21.99
CA PRO A 87 -27.40 7.62 -20.84
C PRO A 87 -27.62 8.89 -20.02
N TYR A 88 -28.69 8.91 -19.22
CA TYR A 88 -28.91 9.97 -18.24
C TYR A 88 -29.63 9.40 -17.00
N PHE A 89 -29.57 10.15 -15.92
CA PHE A 89 -29.97 9.67 -14.59
C PHE A 89 -31.14 10.47 -14.07
N LYS A 90 -32.22 9.80 -13.66
CA LYS A 90 -33.37 10.43 -13.01
C LYS A 90 -33.48 9.98 -11.57
N TYR A 91 -33.85 10.91 -10.70
CA TYR A 91 -34.08 10.64 -9.29
C TYR A 91 -35.22 11.51 -8.75
N VAL A 92 -35.89 11.04 -7.69
CA VAL A 92 -36.86 11.84 -6.96
C VAL A 92 -36.13 12.84 -6.07
N ALA A 93 -36.43 14.13 -6.19
CA ALA A 93 -35.82 15.18 -5.37
C ALA A 93 -36.29 15.11 -3.90
N GLY A 94 -37.56 14.75 -3.68
CA GLY A 94 -38.17 14.56 -2.36
C GLY A 94 -37.58 13.39 -1.57
N GLN A 95 -38.16 13.10 -0.39
CA GLN A 95 -37.65 12.09 0.54
C GLN A 95 -38.30 10.71 0.39
N VAL A 96 -39.35 10.58 -0.44
CA VAL A 96 -40.10 9.33 -0.68
C VAL A 96 -40.16 9.02 -2.17
N TYR A 97 -40.56 7.81 -2.56
CA TYR A 97 -40.80 7.52 -3.98
C TYR A 97 -41.95 8.37 -4.53
N GLU A 98 -41.89 8.65 -5.82
CA GLU A 98 -42.90 9.44 -6.52
C GLU A 98 -43.23 8.82 -7.88
N ASN A 99 -44.35 9.23 -8.46
CA ASN A 99 -44.64 8.91 -9.85
C ASN A 99 -43.56 9.52 -10.77
N MET A 100 -43.07 8.77 -11.74
CA MET A 100 -41.99 9.17 -12.64
C MET A 100 -42.38 10.31 -13.61
N ASN A 101 -43.67 10.64 -13.70
CA ASN A 101 -44.20 11.78 -14.44
C ASN A 101 -44.39 13.04 -13.56
N SER A 102 -44.10 12.96 -12.26
CA SER A 102 -44.29 14.09 -11.34
C SER A 102 -43.25 15.20 -11.55
N ASP A 103 -43.63 16.40 -11.11
CA ASP A 103 -42.72 17.57 -11.08
C ASP A 103 -41.63 17.45 -9.98
N CYS A 104 -41.57 16.32 -9.26
CA CYS A 104 -40.54 16.02 -8.27
C CYS A 104 -39.35 15.24 -8.85
N ILE A 105 -39.42 14.81 -10.11
CA ILE A 105 -38.31 14.12 -10.78
C ILE A 105 -37.27 15.13 -11.27
N ARG A 106 -35.99 14.86 -10.99
CA ARG A 106 -34.85 15.67 -11.44
C ARG A 106 -33.84 14.77 -12.17
N SER A 107 -32.98 15.41 -12.96
CA SER A 107 -31.86 14.75 -13.63
C SER A 107 -30.57 14.97 -12.85
N ALA A 108 -29.73 13.94 -12.77
CA ALA A 108 -28.36 14.04 -12.26
C ALA A 108 -27.35 13.99 -13.41
N GLU A 109 -26.17 14.58 -13.20
CA GLU A 109 -25.08 14.60 -14.17
C GLU A 109 -24.28 13.30 -14.17
N ALA A 110 -24.17 12.64 -13.01
CA ALA A 110 -23.39 11.42 -12.85
C ALA A 110 -23.92 10.55 -11.71
N ILE A 111 -23.71 9.24 -11.84
CA ILE A 111 -23.71 8.29 -10.73
C ILE A 111 -22.25 8.02 -10.37
N VAL A 112 -21.91 8.12 -9.09
CA VAL A 112 -20.56 7.84 -8.59
C VAL A 112 -20.65 6.72 -7.55
N VAL A 113 -19.81 5.69 -7.70
CA VAL A 113 -19.73 4.56 -6.77
C VAL A 113 -18.41 4.65 -6.02
N PHE A 114 -18.49 4.83 -4.70
CA PHE A 114 -17.32 4.81 -3.82
C PHE A 114 -17.19 3.44 -3.16
N LEU A 115 -15.99 2.86 -3.17
CA LEU A 115 -15.69 1.61 -2.50
C LEU A 115 -14.97 1.87 -1.19
N ASN A 116 -15.54 1.39 -0.09
CA ASN A 116 -14.81 1.23 1.17
C ASN A 116 -14.34 -0.22 1.25
N TYR A 117 -13.18 -0.49 0.68
CA TYR A 117 -12.58 -1.82 0.60
C TYR A 117 -11.41 -1.92 1.57
N TYR A 118 -11.38 -3.02 2.33
CA TYR A 118 -10.26 -3.38 3.17
C TYR A 118 -9.55 -4.58 2.51
N PRO A 119 -8.33 -4.44 1.97
CA PRO A 119 -7.63 -5.52 1.26
C PRO A 119 -7.24 -6.75 2.08
N GLY A 120 -7.73 -6.87 3.32
CA GLY A 120 -7.12 -7.72 4.34
C GLY A 120 -5.88 -7.04 4.90
N GLU A 121 -5.65 -7.16 6.19
CA GLU A 121 -4.35 -6.81 6.76
C GLU A 121 -3.30 -7.77 6.17
N PRO A 122 -2.13 -7.28 5.73
CA PRO A 122 -1.00 -8.16 5.43
C PRO A 122 -0.78 -9.11 6.60
N GLN A 123 -0.39 -10.36 6.31
CA GLN A 123 0.02 -11.28 7.36
C GLN A 123 1.13 -10.61 8.18
N GLU A 124 0.86 -10.33 9.45
CA GLU A 124 1.73 -9.48 10.28
C GLU A 124 3.08 -10.15 10.58
N TYR A 125 3.09 -11.48 10.66
CA TYR A 125 4.28 -12.29 10.92
C TYR A 125 4.53 -13.28 9.78
N HIS A 126 5.79 -13.42 9.40
CA HIS A 126 6.24 -14.21 8.26
C HIS A 126 7.17 -15.34 8.70
N ASP A 127 7.07 -16.48 8.02
CA ASP A 127 8.01 -17.59 8.14
C ASP A 127 9.10 -17.47 7.06
N LEU A 128 10.05 -16.59 7.30
CA LEU A 128 11.10 -16.22 6.33
C LEU A 128 12.02 -17.38 5.94
N PHE A 129 12.08 -18.42 6.77
CA PHE A 129 13.03 -19.52 6.62
C PHE A 129 12.33 -20.87 6.44
N HIS A 130 11.03 -20.88 6.16
CA HIS A 130 10.23 -22.10 5.92
C HIS A 130 10.33 -23.12 7.06
N THR A 131 10.33 -22.64 8.30
CA THR A 131 10.42 -23.44 9.52
C THR A 131 9.06 -23.93 10.02
N GLY A 132 7.97 -23.46 9.40
CA GLY A 132 6.60 -23.65 9.85
C GLY A 132 6.15 -22.64 10.93
N ASN A 133 7.02 -21.71 11.35
CA ASN A 133 6.75 -20.76 12.42
C ASN A 133 6.83 -19.31 11.91
N PRO A 134 5.68 -18.63 11.71
CA PRO A 134 5.67 -17.21 11.37
C PRO A 134 6.00 -16.37 12.60
N GLU A 135 7.28 -16.04 12.78
CA GLU A 135 7.78 -15.30 13.96
C GLU A 135 8.46 -13.97 13.63
N TRP A 136 8.61 -13.64 12.35
CA TRP A 136 9.28 -12.42 11.89
C TRP A 136 8.28 -11.38 11.40
N ARG A 137 8.22 -10.25 12.10
CA ARG A 137 7.37 -9.11 11.72
C ARG A 137 8.15 -8.15 10.82
N LEU A 138 7.63 -7.83 9.64
CA LEU A 138 8.25 -6.81 8.77
C LEU A 138 8.06 -5.42 9.40
N ALA A 139 9.17 -4.79 9.80
CA ALA A 139 9.17 -3.46 10.40
C ALA A 139 9.47 -2.35 9.40
N PHE A 140 10.30 -2.62 8.40
CA PHE A 140 10.64 -1.64 7.38
C PHE A 140 11.07 -2.28 6.06
N ARG A 141 10.69 -1.68 4.94
CA ARG A 141 11.23 -1.94 3.60
C ARG A 141 11.71 -0.62 3.00
N GLY A 142 13.02 -0.51 2.78
CA GLY A 142 13.64 0.60 2.07
C GLY A 142 13.89 0.22 0.63
N THR A 143 13.15 0.82 -0.30
CA THR A 143 13.17 0.48 -1.73
C THR A 143 14.09 1.43 -2.51
N ALA A 144 14.99 0.89 -3.32
CA ALA A 144 15.88 1.70 -4.14
C ALA A 144 15.11 2.44 -5.25
N ARG A 145 15.65 3.57 -5.70
CA ARG A 145 15.22 4.34 -6.88
C ARG A 145 13.78 4.88 -6.87
N VAL A 146 13.13 4.96 -5.71
CA VAL A 146 11.76 5.49 -5.58
C VAL A 146 11.67 7.01 -5.46
N GLY A 147 12.79 7.73 -5.47
CA GLY A 147 12.83 9.19 -5.36
C GLY A 147 12.55 9.73 -3.96
N SER A 148 12.58 8.88 -2.93
CA SER A 148 12.37 9.24 -1.53
C SER A 148 13.55 8.73 -0.69
N PRO A 149 14.10 9.49 0.27
CA PRO A 149 15.20 8.99 1.09
C PRO A 149 14.73 7.96 2.14
N ILE A 150 15.48 6.87 2.27
CA ILE A 150 15.27 5.76 3.21
C ILE A 150 15.43 6.18 4.68
N PHE A 151 16.42 7.01 5.04
CA PHE A 151 16.67 7.34 6.45
C PHE A 151 15.52 8.09 7.12
N PRO A 152 15.02 9.23 6.59
CA PRO A 152 13.87 9.91 7.19
C PRO A 152 12.61 9.02 7.13
N ALA A 153 12.41 8.26 6.06
CA ALA A 153 11.33 7.28 5.99
C ALA A 153 11.42 6.21 7.09
N TYR A 154 12.61 5.71 7.41
CA TYR A 154 12.80 4.78 8.53
C TYR A 154 12.57 5.46 9.89
N LYS A 155 13.21 6.62 10.08
CA LYS A 155 13.27 7.32 11.36
C LYS A 155 11.90 7.75 11.84
N ASP A 156 11.14 8.45 10.99
CA ASP A 156 9.90 9.12 11.39
C ASP A 156 8.77 8.99 10.36
N GLY A 157 8.96 8.19 9.31
CA GLY A 157 7.94 7.96 8.28
C GLY A 157 7.85 9.08 7.24
N THR A 158 8.75 10.06 7.28
CA THR A 158 8.80 11.12 6.26
C THR A 158 9.02 10.54 4.86
N GLY A 159 8.24 10.99 3.88
CA GLY A 159 8.36 10.54 2.50
C GLY A 159 7.71 9.17 2.22
N ILE A 160 6.97 8.61 3.17
CA ILE A 160 6.13 7.43 2.99
C ILE A 160 4.73 7.85 2.56
N SER A 161 4.20 7.21 1.52
CA SER A 161 2.80 7.39 1.10
C SER A 161 1.85 6.97 2.22
N ALA A 162 0.79 7.76 2.46
CA ALA A 162 -0.30 7.36 3.35
C ALA A 162 -0.95 6.03 2.93
N TYR A 163 -0.83 5.69 1.64
CA TYR A 163 -1.21 4.41 1.07
C TYR A 163 0.06 3.67 0.63
N ALA A 164 0.72 2.97 1.56
CA ALA A 164 1.75 2.01 1.18
C ALA A 164 1.09 0.87 0.38
N GLU A 165 1.61 0.63 -0.84
CA GLU A 165 1.15 -0.45 -1.71
C GLU A 165 1.20 -1.79 -0.98
N ALA A 166 0.22 -2.67 -1.22
CA ALA A 166 0.16 -3.97 -0.57
C ALA A 166 1.46 -4.77 -0.78
N ALA A 167 2.04 -4.72 -1.98
CA ALA A 167 3.31 -5.36 -2.31
C ALA A 167 4.48 -4.92 -1.41
N CYS A 168 4.52 -3.66 -0.98
CA CYS A 168 5.57 -3.14 -0.10
C CYS A 168 5.51 -3.72 1.33
N LYS A 169 4.37 -4.32 1.72
CA LYS A 169 4.11 -4.86 3.07
C LYS A 169 4.28 -6.38 3.16
N THR A 170 4.67 -7.03 2.07
CA THR A 170 4.79 -8.50 1.99
C THR A 170 6.24 -8.92 1.80
N THR A 171 6.48 -10.22 1.95
CA THR A 171 7.75 -10.87 1.63
C THR A 171 7.80 -11.40 0.20
N ASP A 172 6.80 -11.06 -0.64
CA ASP A 172 6.90 -11.28 -2.08
C ASP A 172 7.72 -10.15 -2.71
N TRP A 173 9.02 -10.41 -2.82
CA TRP A 173 9.99 -9.47 -3.36
C TRP A 173 9.91 -9.29 -4.88
N LYS A 174 9.18 -10.18 -5.59
CA LYS A 174 8.98 -10.06 -7.03
C LYS A 174 7.88 -9.07 -7.38
N SER A 175 6.93 -8.86 -6.46
CA SER A 175 5.91 -7.85 -6.63
C SER A 175 6.53 -6.44 -6.61
N PRO A 176 6.20 -5.57 -7.59
CA PRO A 176 6.75 -4.23 -7.65
C PRO A 176 6.28 -3.43 -6.43
N CYS A 177 7.20 -2.66 -5.86
CA CYS A 177 6.94 -1.74 -4.77
C CYS A 177 7.53 -0.39 -5.15
N SER A 178 6.70 0.64 -5.30
CA SER A 178 7.14 1.96 -5.75
C SER A 178 7.39 2.96 -4.62
N SER A 179 7.33 2.51 -3.36
CA SER A 179 7.53 3.34 -2.17
C SER A 179 8.34 2.62 -1.11
N HIS A 180 8.61 3.31 0.00
CA HIS A 180 9.08 2.67 1.22
C HIS A 180 7.88 2.14 2.02
N TYR A 181 8.12 1.17 2.89
CA TYR A 181 7.16 0.76 3.91
C TYR A 181 7.78 0.90 5.29
N ARG A 182 7.01 1.48 6.21
CA ARG A 182 7.34 1.56 7.64
C ARG A 182 6.16 1.04 8.43
N ASN A 183 6.41 0.09 9.31
CA ASN A 183 5.46 -0.35 10.30
C ASN A 183 5.59 0.57 11.53
N ASN A 184 4.71 1.57 11.62
CA ASN A 184 4.75 2.55 12.70
C ASN A 184 4.56 1.89 14.07
N ASP A 185 3.65 0.92 14.19
CA ASP A 185 3.47 0.20 15.44
C ASP A 185 4.76 -0.52 15.88
N ALA A 186 5.40 -1.25 14.96
CA ALA A 186 6.62 -1.98 15.27
C ALA A 186 7.81 -1.07 15.66
N LEU A 187 7.98 0.07 14.97
CA LEU A 187 9.12 0.97 15.20
C LEU A 187 8.88 1.97 16.34
N ASP A 188 7.67 2.51 16.48
CA ASP A 188 7.34 3.51 17.49
C ASP A 188 7.08 2.85 18.86
N GLN A 189 6.68 1.57 18.88
CA GLN A 189 6.54 0.76 20.10
C GLN A 189 7.68 -0.25 20.24
N TRP A 190 8.93 0.18 20.01
CA TRP A 190 10.12 -0.68 20.07
C TRP A 190 10.36 -1.28 21.46
N LYS A 191 9.81 -2.47 21.72
CA LYS A 191 9.94 -3.20 22.99
C LYS A 191 9.82 -4.71 22.78
N ASN A 192 10.37 -5.48 23.72
CA ASN A 192 10.31 -6.94 23.74
C ASN A 192 10.87 -7.63 22.49
N ILE A 193 11.82 -6.99 21.81
CA ILE A 193 12.48 -7.55 20.63
C ILE A 193 13.63 -8.45 21.10
N ASP A 194 13.67 -9.65 20.55
CA ASP A 194 14.68 -10.67 20.79
C ASP A 194 15.80 -10.54 19.74
N GLU A 195 15.42 -10.58 18.46
CA GLU A 195 16.35 -10.45 17.35
C GLU A 195 15.82 -9.47 16.29
N VAL A 196 16.76 -8.82 15.60
CA VAL A 196 16.49 -8.04 14.39
C VAL A 196 17.23 -8.66 13.23
N LEU A 197 16.50 -9.02 12.18
CA LEU A 197 17.06 -9.47 10.91
C LEU A 197 17.08 -8.29 9.94
N PHE A 198 18.26 -7.97 9.45
CA PHE A 198 18.45 -7.06 8.33
C PHE A 198 18.74 -7.87 7.07
N ALA A 199 17.97 -7.65 6.01
CA ALA A 199 18.11 -8.36 4.75
C ALA A 199 18.31 -7.38 3.59
N ILE A 200 19.11 -7.79 2.61
CA ILE A 200 19.27 -7.12 1.32
C ILE A 200 18.52 -7.96 0.28
N ILE A 201 17.67 -7.29 -0.49
CA ILE A 201 16.84 -7.89 -1.52
C ILE A 201 17.40 -7.58 -2.89
N GLN A 202 17.63 -8.62 -3.69
CA GLN A 202 18.04 -8.50 -5.08
C GLN A 202 17.45 -9.65 -5.89
N ASN A 203 16.95 -9.35 -7.10
CA ASN A 203 16.35 -10.32 -8.00
C ASN A 203 15.19 -11.11 -7.35
N GLY A 204 14.41 -10.45 -6.48
CA GLY A 204 13.29 -11.07 -5.80
C GLY A 204 13.65 -12.06 -4.67
N GLU A 205 14.88 -12.02 -4.14
CA GLU A 205 15.35 -12.91 -3.07
C GLU A 205 16.14 -12.16 -1.98
N MET A 206 16.18 -12.71 -0.77
CA MET A 206 17.07 -12.24 0.30
C MET A 206 18.50 -12.74 0.05
N VAL A 207 19.35 -11.90 -0.55
CA VAL A 207 20.71 -12.28 -0.99
C VAL A 207 21.78 -12.10 0.09
N LYS A 208 21.54 -11.21 1.06
CA LYS A 208 22.43 -10.98 2.21
C LYS A 208 21.58 -10.80 3.46
N THR A 209 22.06 -11.33 4.58
CA THR A 209 21.35 -11.28 5.87
C THR A 209 22.31 -11.04 7.02
N ILE A 210 21.89 -10.21 7.97
CA ILE A 210 22.60 -9.95 9.21
C ILE A 210 21.61 -10.04 10.37
N PHE A 211 21.99 -10.77 11.41
CA PHE A 211 21.21 -10.93 12.63
C PHE A 211 21.82 -10.09 13.73
N PHE A 212 20.98 -9.31 14.39
CA PHE A 212 21.34 -8.46 15.51
C PHE A 212 20.53 -8.81 16.75
N LYS A 213 21.15 -8.57 17.90
CA LYS A 213 20.56 -8.66 19.22
C LYS A 213 19.62 -7.49 19.45
N GLY A 214 18.33 -7.78 19.63
CA GLY A 214 17.28 -6.78 19.82
C GLY A 214 17.07 -6.36 21.27
N GLU A 215 17.54 -7.14 22.25
CA GLU A 215 17.28 -6.78 23.65
C GLU A 215 17.99 -5.49 24.03
N GLN A 216 17.26 -4.63 24.75
CA GLN A 216 17.74 -3.33 25.20
C GLN A 216 18.25 -2.44 24.05
N SER A 217 17.82 -2.70 22.80
CA SER A 217 18.04 -1.77 21.71
C SER A 217 16.94 -0.72 21.63
N THR A 218 17.20 0.33 20.87
CA THR A 218 16.20 1.24 20.33
C THR A 218 16.06 0.96 18.83
N TYR A 219 15.02 1.50 18.21
CA TYR A 219 14.86 1.43 16.76
C TYR A 219 16.02 2.11 16.00
N MET A 220 16.84 2.94 16.65
CA MET A 220 17.98 3.60 15.99
C MET A 220 19.35 2.92 16.24
N ASN A 221 19.49 2.10 17.30
CA ASN A 221 20.80 1.55 17.70
C ASN A 221 20.91 0.02 17.57
N TRP A 222 19.88 -0.68 17.07
CA TRP A 222 19.95 -2.14 16.88
C TRP A 222 20.98 -2.55 15.81
N TYR A 223 21.23 -1.68 14.83
CA TYR A 223 22.18 -1.89 13.73
C TYR A 223 23.59 -1.42 14.10
N GLU A 224 24.17 -2.01 15.14
CA GLU A 224 25.50 -1.67 15.65
C GLU A 224 26.36 -2.92 15.83
N LYS A 225 27.68 -2.76 15.70
CA LYS A 225 28.64 -3.88 15.85
C LYS A 225 28.45 -4.64 17.15
N ALA A 226 28.20 -3.94 18.26
CA ALA A 226 28.05 -4.55 19.59
C ALA A 226 26.84 -5.51 19.68
N ARG A 227 25.88 -5.39 18.75
CA ARG A 227 24.67 -6.21 18.69
C ARG A 227 24.75 -7.30 17.64
N LEU A 228 25.84 -7.39 16.87
CA LEU A 228 25.98 -8.38 15.82
C LEU A 228 25.99 -9.81 16.40
N ILE A 229 25.00 -10.62 16.00
CA ILE A 229 24.94 -12.06 16.29
C ILE A 229 25.67 -12.81 15.18
N LYS A 230 25.18 -12.68 13.95
CA LYS A 230 25.67 -13.40 12.77
C LYS A 230 25.56 -12.52 11.52
N SER A 231 26.47 -12.72 10.57
CA SER A 231 26.43 -12.08 9.25
C SER A 231 26.69 -13.09 8.15
N CYS A 232 26.23 -12.78 6.94
CA CYS A 232 26.63 -13.44 5.70
C CYS A 232 28.04 -13.04 5.20
N TRP A 233 28.67 -12.02 5.80
CA TRP A 233 30.07 -11.67 5.52
C TRP A 233 30.99 -12.17 6.63
N ASP A 234 32.01 -12.94 6.24
CA ASP A 234 32.92 -13.66 7.13
C ASP A 234 33.79 -12.71 7.97
N ASP A 235 34.21 -11.60 7.37
CA ASP A 235 35.12 -10.64 8.00
C ASP A 235 34.38 -9.51 8.75
N LEU A 236 33.05 -9.44 8.67
CA LEU A 236 32.30 -8.35 9.30
C LEU A 236 32.48 -8.31 10.81
N ARG A 237 32.51 -9.47 11.50
CA ARG A 237 32.65 -9.47 12.96
C ARG A 237 34.02 -8.96 13.43
N MET A 238 35.07 -9.38 12.73
CA MET A 238 36.46 -9.16 13.14
C MET A 238 37.11 -7.94 12.51
N GLY A 239 36.56 -7.43 11.40
CA GLY A 239 37.12 -6.32 10.65
C GLY A 239 37.17 -4.99 11.42
N PRO A 240 38.03 -4.05 10.98
CA PRO A 240 37.94 -2.66 11.42
C PRO A 240 36.68 -2.03 10.81
N HIS A 241 36.05 -1.12 11.55
CA HIS A 241 34.86 -0.40 11.11
C HIS A 241 35.07 1.08 11.36
N LEU A 242 34.97 1.88 10.30
CA LEU A 242 34.90 3.33 10.42
C LEU A 242 33.46 3.77 10.72
N PHE A 243 32.49 3.13 10.06
CA PHE A 243 31.06 3.31 10.33
C PHE A 243 30.37 1.96 10.46
N PHE A 244 29.43 1.87 11.40
CA PHE A 244 28.52 0.74 11.57
C PHE A 244 27.24 1.25 12.25
N GLY A 245 26.29 1.77 11.46
CA GLY A 245 25.10 2.38 12.03
C GLY A 245 24.06 2.79 10.99
N ILE A 246 22.82 3.01 11.46
CA ILE A 246 21.70 3.51 10.64
C ILE A 246 21.98 4.93 10.14
N GLU A 247 22.44 5.80 11.05
CA GLU A 247 22.77 7.18 10.70
C GLU A 247 23.98 7.29 9.77
N GLY A 248 24.98 6.41 9.95
CA GLY A 248 26.15 6.31 9.09
C GLY A 248 26.95 7.62 9.01
N ASP A 249 27.36 8.00 7.81
CA ASP A 249 28.02 9.29 7.57
C ASP A 249 26.96 10.33 7.16
N ALA A 250 26.47 11.07 8.16
CA ALA A 250 25.41 12.04 7.98
C ALA A 250 25.79 13.19 7.04
N SER A 251 27.08 13.55 6.99
CA SER A 251 27.57 14.65 6.15
C SER A 251 27.50 14.33 4.66
N LEU A 252 27.67 13.04 4.31
CA LEU A 252 27.62 12.52 2.96
C LEU A 252 26.32 11.76 2.65
N GLN A 253 25.37 11.73 3.60
CA GLN A 253 24.10 11.01 3.49
C GLN A 253 24.27 9.53 3.12
N ARG A 254 25.34 8.91 3.65
CA ARG A 254 25.59 7.46 3.57
C ARG A 254 24.94 6.82 4.78
N ARG A 255 23.77 6.24 4.59
CA ARG A 255 22.87 5.68 5.62
C ARG A 255 22.95 4.17 5.63
N PHE A 256 22.44 3.54 6.69
CA PHE A 256 22.52 2.08 6.89
C PHE A 256 23.91 1.56 6.49
N PHE A 257 24.93 2.18 7.07
CA PHE A 257 26.28 2.19 6.53
C PHE A 257 27.19 1.31 7.37
N ILE A 258 27.80 0.32 6.71
CA ILE A 258 28.83 -0.53 7.28
C ILE A 258 30.07 -0.36 6.42
N GLN A 259 30.99 0.47 6.91
CA GLN A 259 32.19 0.89 6.20
C GLN A 259 33.43 0.42 6.95
N ARG A 260 34.38 -0.15 6.21
CA ARG A 260 35.67 -0.57 6.75
C ARG A 260 36.60 0.61 6.96
N ASN A 261 36.81 1.41 5.90
CA ASN A 261 37.71 2.55 5.92
C ASN A 261 37.35 3.58 4.82
N TYR A 262 37.78 4.81 5.01
CA TYR A 262 37.98 5.78 3.93
C TYR A 262 39.44 5.81 3.50
N GLY A 263 39.67 6.12 2.24
CA GLY A 263 41.02 6.33 1.68
C GLY A 263 41.02 7.22 0.44
N GLY A 264 39.95 8.00 0.27
CA GLY A 264 39.56 8.61 -1.00
C GLY A 264 38.68 7.65 -1.82
N CYS A 265 37.85 8.19 -2.71
CA CYS A 265 36.79 7.45 -3.40
C CYS A 265 37.25 6.13 -4.04
N SER A 266 38.45 6.08 -4.62
CA SER A 266 39.02 4.88 -5.25
C SER A 266 39.47 3.81 -4.26
N ASN A 267 39.60 4.14 -2.97
CA ASN A 267 40.09 3.26 -1.91
C ASN A 267 39.05 3.02 -0.80
N ASP A 268 37.86 3.61 -0.90
CA ASP A 268 36.78 3.40 0.03
C ASP A 268 36.33 1.93 -0.03
N LYS A 269 36.25 1.28 1.14
CA LYS A 269 35.89 -0.14 1.26
C LYS A 269 34.84 -0.36 2.34
N GLY A 270 33.89 -1.24 2.07
CA GLY A 270 32.86 -1.59 3.04
C GLY A 270 32.01 -2.78 2.62
N TRP A 271 30.96 -3.02 3.38
CA TRP A 271 30.05 -4.15 3.19
C TRP A 271 28.71 -3.71 2.62
N MET A 272 28.20 -2.57 3.11
CA MET A 272 26.95 -2.01 2.63
C MET A 272 26.87 -0.50 2.82
N VAL A 273 26.19 0.18 1.89
CA VAL A 273 25.83 1.60 1.97
C VAL A 273 24.49 1.88 1.30
N VAL A 274 23.65 2.69 1.94
CA VAL A 274 22.54 3.39 1.30
C VAL A 274 23.01 4.82 0.99
N SER A 275 23.20 5.15 -0.29
CA SER A 275 23.42 6.54 -0.71
C SER A 275 22.07 7.20 -0.92
N ASP A 276 21.63 7.88 0.14
CA ASP A 276 20.23 8.15 0.38
C ASP A 276 19.69 9.28 -0.50
N ASN A 277 20.47 10.35 -0.64
CA ASN A 277 20.16 11.52 -1.45
C ASN A 277 21.48 12.32 -1.67
N PRO A 278 21.59 13.20 -2.69
CA PRO A 278 22.79 14.02 -2.89
C PRO A 278 23.16 14.86 -1.65
N PRO A 279 24.45 15.15 -1.41
CA PRO A 279 25.57 15.08 -2.35
C PRO A 279 26.22 13.69 -2.45
N ARG A 280 26.71 13.37 -3.66
CA ARG A 280 27.38 12.11 -4.02
C ARG A 280 28.79 12.43 -4.55
N PRO A 281 29.74 12.74 -3.65
CA PRO A 281 31.05 13.23 -4.05
C PRO A 281 31.87 12.20 -4.82
N CYS A 282 31.65 10.90 -4.58
CA CYS A 282 32.37 9.85 -5.25
C CYS A 282 31.64 9.34 -6.49
N ASP A 283 32.39 9.00 -7.53
CA ASP A 283 31.82 8.44 -8.77
C ASP A 283 31.06 7.14 -8.52
N TRP A 284 31.52 6.30 -7.58
CA TRP A 284 30.82 5.08 -7.19
C TRP A 284 29.45 5.33 -6.54
N GLU A 285 29.13 6.57 -6.14
CA GLU A 285 27.81 6.94 -5.59
C GLU A 285 26.88 7.55 -6.65
N LYS A 286 27.42 7.95 -7.81
CA LYS A 286 26.64 8.68 -8.81
C LYS A 286 25.61 7.76 -9.47
N SER A 287 24.37 8.23 -9.50
CA SER A 287 23.24 7.57 -10.13
C SER A 287 22.19 8.62 -10.49
N THR A 288 21.44 8.39 -11.57
CA THR A 288 20.29 9.22 -11.98
C THR A 288 19.05 9.00 -11.11
N ALA A 289 19.06 7.96 -10.28
CA ALA A 289 18.00 7.66 -9.32
C ALA A 289 18.53 7.66 -7.88
N TYR A 290 17.62 7.83 -6.92
CA TYR A 290 17.90 7.72 -5.49
C TYR A 290 16.67 7.15 -4.76
N PRO A 291 16.85 6.51 -3.60
CA PRO A 291 18.14 6.14 -3.00
C PRO A 291 18.78 4.99 -3.79
N ILE A 292 20.11 4.85 -3.71
CA ILE A 292 20.78 3.63 -4.21
C ILE A 292 21.33 2.84 -3.02
N ILE A 293 21.32 1.53 -3.15
CA ILE A 293 21.71 0.61 -2.11
C ILE A 293 22.83 -0.24 -2.68
N LYS A 294 24.07 -0.11 -2.18
CA LYS A 294 25.22 -0.90 -2.64
C LYS A 294 25.67 -1.87 -1.58
N PHE A 295 26.11 -3.05 -2.01
CA PHE A 295 26.63 -4.07 -1.12
C PHE A 295 27.76 -4.88 -1.76
N ALA A 296 28.63 -5.44 -0.92
CA ALA A 296 29.68 -6.36 -1.31
C ALA A 296 29.09 -7.74 -1.63
N VAL A 297 29.32 -8.23 -2.85
CA VAL A 297 28.77 -9.51 -3.33
C VAL A 297 29.50 -10.69 -2.68
N GLY A 298 30.82 -10.59 -2.56
CA GLY A 298 31.66 -11.62 -1.97
C GLY A 298 31.42 -11.83 -0.46
N PRO A 299 32.22 -12.69 0.16
CA PRO A 299 32.12 -12.98 1.59
C PRO A 299 32.75 -11.90 2.49
N LYS A 300 33.36 -10.85 1.92
CA LYS A 300 34.14 -9.85 2.67
C LYS A 300 33.82 -8.42 2.25
N ALA A 301 34.36 -7.43 2.97
CA ALA A 301 34.32 -6.04 2.54
C ALA A 301 34.97 -5.85 1.17
N GLU A 302 34.34 -5.07 0.30
CA GLU A 302 34.80 -4.80 -1.06
C GLU A 302 35.13 -3.32 -1.27
N ASN A 303 35.95 -3.05 -2.29
CA ASN A 303 36.21 -1.69 -2.75
C ASN A 303 35.02 -1.18 -3.58
N TRP A 304 34.49 0.00 -3.24
CA TRP A 304 33.29 0.51 -3.91
C TRP A 304 33.49 0.87 -5.39
N SER A 305 34.73 1.15 -5.80
CA SER A 305 35.07 1.55 -7.16
C SER A 305 35.56 0.40 -8.04
N THR A 306 36.20 -0.61 -7.46
CA THR A 306 36.90 -1.68 -8.21
C THR A 306 36.55 -3.10 -7.78
N GLY A 307 35.89 -3.26 -6.64
CA GLY A 307 35.50 -4.56 -6.10
C GLY A 307 34.20 -5.08 -6.72
N GLU A 308 33.85 -6.31 -6.35
CA GLU A 308 32.61 -6.95 -6.79
C GLU A 308 31.43 -6.43 -5.96
N VAL A 309 30.76 -5.39 -6.47
CA VAL A 309 29.65 -4.70 -5.82
C VAL A 309 28.42 -4.67 -6.72
N LEU A 310 27.24 -4.83 -6.11
CA LEU A 310 25.96 -4.72 -6.81
C LEU A 310 25.08 -3.67 -6.15
N GLU A 311 24.08 -3.21 -6.92
CA GLU A 311 23.01 -2.37 -6.42
C GLU A 311 21.78 -3.21 -6.10
N ALA A 312 21.30 -3.12 -4.87
CA ALA A 312 20.13 -3.85 -4.38
C ALA A 312 18.80 -3.18 -4.78
N GLU A 313 17.74 -3.97 -4.88
CA GLU A 313 16.36 -3.49 -5.09
C GLU A 313 15.76 -2.93 -3.79
N ALA A 314 16.07 -3.55 -2.66
CA ALA A 314 15.58 -3.08 -1.36
C ALA A 314 16.47 -3.56 -0.18
N ILE A 315 16.25 -2.93 0.96
CA ILE A 315 16.55 -3.49 2.29
C ILE A 315 15.24 -3.82 3.00
N ALA A 316 15.28 -4.84 3.85
CA ALA A 316 14.18 -5.18 4.74
C ALA A 316 14.68 -5.34 6.18
N VAL A 317 13.88 -4.88 7.14
CA VAL A 317 14.12 -5.02 8.57
C VAL A 317 12.98 -5.84 9.16
N PHE A 318 13.32 -6.96 9.79
CA PHE A 318 12.37 -7.83 10.46
C PHE A 318 12.67 -7.91 11.96
N LEU A 319 11.61 -7.97 12.76
CA LEU A 319 11.70 -8.11 14.21
C LEU A 319 11.17 -9.47 14.61
N LYS A 320 11.92 -10.15 15.47
CA LYS A 320 11.47 -11.32 16.22
C LYS A 320 11.28 -10.88 17.67
N TYR A 321 10.11 -11.14 18.23
CA TYR A 321 9.78 -10.77 19.60
C TYR A 321 10.07 -11.91 20.57
N LYS A 322 10.37 -11.55 21.81
CA LYS A 322 10.52 -12.53 22.89
C LYS A 322 9.21 -13.31 23.07
N LYS A 323 9.31 -14.63 23.20
CA LYS A 323 8.19 -15.45 23.65
C LYS A 323 7.93 -15.11 25.11
N LEU A 324 6.70 -14.67 25.41
CA LEU A 324 6.25 -14.39 26.78
C LEU A 324 6.01 -15.67 27.57
#